data_AF-A0A352SRG5-F1
#
_entry.id   AF-A0A352SRG5-F1
#
_cell.length_a   1.000
_cell.length_b   1.000
_cell.length_c   1.000
_cell.angle_alpha   90.00
_cell.angle_beta   90.00
_cell.angle_gamma   90.00
#
_symmetry.space_group_name_H-M   'P 1'
#
loop_
_entity.id
_entity.type
_entity.pdbx_description
1 polymer ?
#
loop_
_entity_poly.entity_id
_entity_poly.type
_entity_poly.pdbx_seq_one_letter_code
_entity_poly.pdbx_strand_id
1 'polypeptide(L)'
;MISHFSILPENQDVRAIEIAGGGLHARILTWGASLQDLRLDGHAPPLVLGFPRLEDYLAHAAHHGAIAGPVINRIAGGMATIDGIHHSFDRN
;
A
#
# COMPACT_ATOMS: atom_id res chain seq x y z
N MET A 1 5.46 -10.03 14.12
CA MET A 1 6.54 -9.16 14.67
C MET A 1 6.31 -7.74 14.16
N ILE A 2 6.73 -6.70 14.88
CA ILE A 2 6.73 -5.32 14.35
C ILE A 2 8.19 -4.85 14.32
N SER A 3 8.65 -4.34 13.17
CA SER A 3 10.03 -3.88 12.96
C SER A 3 10.05 -2.55 12.21
N HIS A 4 11.15 -1.81 12.37
CA HIS A 4 11.40 -0.61 11.56
C HIS A 4 11.66 -1.00 10.10
N PHE A 5 11.09 -0.25 9.15
CA PHE A 5 11.30 -0.46 7.72
C PHE A 5 12.12 0.67 7.08
N SER A 6 11.68 1.92 7.21
CA SER A 6 12.39 3.11 6.74
C SER A 6 11.77 4.39 7.33
N ILE A 7 12.34 5.55 7.05
CA ILE A 7 11.80 6.86 7.39
C ILE A 7 11.48 7.59 6.08
N LEU A 8 10.27 8.12 5.97
CA LEU A 8 9.87 8.96 4.84
C LEU A 8 10.64 10.30 4.84
N PRO A 9 10.78 10.97 3.69
CA PRO A 9 11.41 12.30 3.61
C PRO A 9 10.81 13.33 4.58
N GLU A 10 9.52 13.18 4.91
CA GLU A 10 8.77 14.02 5.85
C GLU A 10 9.02 13.62 7.33
N ASN A 11 10.05 12.81 7.61
CA ASN A 11 10.43 12.32 8.94
C ASN A 11 9.36 11.46 9.63
N GLN A 12 8.60 10.70 8.83
CA GLN A 12 7.61 9.75 9.33
C GLN A 12 8.16 8.32 9.32
N ASP A 13 8.11 7.64 10.48
CA ASP A 13 8.53 6.25 10.63
C ASP A 13 7.56 5.30 9.90
N VAL A 14 8.10 4.45 9.03
CA VAL A 14 7.40 3.35 8.39
C VAL A 14 7.84 2.05 9.05
N ARG A 15 6.86 1.27 9.52
CA ARG A 15 7.09 -0.03 10.16
C ARG A 15 6.60 -1.16 9.28
N ALA A 16 7.24 -2.30 9.40
CA ALA A 16 6.78 -3.56 8.86
C ALA A 16 6.14 -4.40 9.98
N ILE A 17 5.00 -5.00 9.67
CA ILE A 17 4.20 -5.84 10.55
C ILE A 17 4.12 -7.22 9.91
N GLU A 18 4.62 -8.23 10.61
CA GLU A 18 4.60 -9.62 10.16
C GLU A 18 3.52 -10.41 10.89
N ILE A 19 2.69 -11.10 10.12
CA ILE A 19 1.67 -12.04 10.57
C ILE A 19 1.83 -13.38 9.85
N ALA A 20 1.49 -14.48 10.51
CA ALA A 20 1.59 -15.81 9.93
C ALA A 20 0.48 -16.74 10.42
N GLY A 21 0.12 -17.72 9.59
CA GLY A 21 -0.87 -18.74 9.91
C GLY A 21 -1.18 -19.65 8.72
N GLY A 22 -1.41 -20.94 8.97
CA GLY A 22 -1.77 -21.90 7.92
C GLY A 22 -0.73 -22.06 6.81
N GLY A 23 0.56 -21.83 7.13
CA GLY A 23 1.67 -21.88 6.17
C GLY A 23 1.86 -20.61 5.34
N LEU A 24 1.06 -19.56 5.56
CA LEU A 24 1.24 -18.24 4.97
C LEU A 24 1.97 -17.30 5.92
N HIS A 25 2.86 -16.47 5.37
CA HIS A 25 3.55 -15.39 6.07
C HIS A 25 3.37 -14.10 5.28
N ALA A 26 2.81 -13.07 5.91
CA ALA A 26 2.57 -11.78 5.29
C ALA A 26 3.34 -10.68 6.02
N ARG A 27 3.92 -9.75 5.24
CA ARG A 27 4.55 -8.53 5.74
C ARG A 27 3.79 -7.33 5.22
N ILE A 28 3.24 -6.55 6.14
CA ILE A 28 2.41 -5.36 5.88
C ILE A 28 3.17 -4.11 6.31
N LEU A 29 3.22 -3.08 5.46
CA LEU A 29 3.79 -1.78 5.82
C LEU A 29 2.73 -0.87 6.44
N THR A 30 3.11 -0.03 7.40
CA THR A 30 2.23 1.02 7.94
C THR A 30 1.93 2.11 6.91
N TRP A 31 2.77 2.23 5.88
CA TRP A 31 2.56 3.11 4.74
C TRP A 31 1.62 2.45 3.73
N GLY A 32 0.47 3.07 3.47
CA GLY A 32 -0.57 2.55 2.57
C GLY A 32 -1.27 1.27 3.05
N ALA A 33 -0.99 0.82 4.28
CA ALA A 33 -1.36 -0.51 4.77
C ALA A 33 -0.96 -1.62 3.76
N SER A 34 0.19 -1.44 3.10
CA SER A 34 0.54 -2.19 1.90
C SER A 34 0.97 -3.61 2.22
N LEU A 35 0.38 -4.61 1.56
CA LEU A 35 0.87 -5.98 1.55
C LEU A 35 2.16 -6.04 0.71
N GLN A 36 3.29 -5.97 1.38
CA GLN A 36 4.60 -5.78 0.76
C GLN A 36 5.26 -7.12 0.40
N ASP A 37 4.99 -8.18 1.16
CA ASP A 37 5.47 -9.54 0.87
C ASP A 37 4.45 -10.57 1.37
N LEU A 38 4.26 -11.63 0.59
CA LEU A 38 3.38 -12.76 0.92
C LEU A 38 4.07 -14.06 0.49
N ARG A 39 4.30 -14.95 1.45
CA ARG A 39 5.00 -16.22 1.26
C ARG A 39 4.13 -17.40 1.65
N LEU A 40 4.37 -18.53 1.01
CA LEU A 40 3.74 -19.82 1.30
C LEU A 40 4.83 -20.88 1.55
N ASP A 41 4.69 -21.64 2.62
CA ASP A 41 5.61 -22.73 2.93
C ASP A 41 5.71 -23.72 1.75
N GLY A 42 6.95 -24.07 1.37
CA GLY A 42 7.23 -24.92 0.20
C GLY A 42 7.20 -24.18 -1.15
N HIS A 43 6.92 -22.88 -1.18
CA HIS A 43 7.00 -22.04 -2.38
C HIS A 43 8.00 -20.88 -2.17
N ALA A 44 9.13 -20.93 -2.87
CA ALA A 44 10.21 -19.97 -2.67
C ALA A 44 9.89 -18.53 -3.15
N PRO A 45 9.30 -18.31 -4.34
CA PRO A 45 8.95 -16.97 -4.79
C PRO A 45 7.87 -16.28 -3.92
N PRO A 46 7.83 -14.94 -3.89
CA PRO A 46 6.70 -14.24 -3.30
C PRO A 46 5.43 -14.41 -4.16
N LEU A 47 4.27 -14.42 -3.51
CA LEU A 47 2.96 -14.51 -4.17
C LEU A 47 2.43 -13.15 -4.65
N VAL A 48 3.13 -12.06 -4.32
CA VAL A 48 2.76 -10.68 -4.70
C VAL A 48 3.96 -9.93 -5.25
N LEU A 49 3.69 -8.92 -6.07
CA LEU A 49 4.70 -7.94 -6.46
C LEU A 49 4.88 -6.92 -5.33
N GLY A 50 6.13 -6.55 -5.09
CA GLY A 50 6.49 -5.57 -4.09
C GLY A 50 7.98 -5.23 -4.18
N PHE A 51 8.40 -4.23 -3.42
CA PHE A 51 9.80 -3.81 -3.34
C PHE A 51 10.40 -4.08 -1.96
N PRO A 52 11.70 -4.34 -1.87
CA PRO A 52 12.40 -4.50 -0.59
C PRO A 52 12.66 -3.15 0.10
N ARG A 53 12.61 -2.03 -0.62
CA ARG A 53 12.93 -0.69 -0.10
C ARG A 53 11.78 0.29 -0.30
N LEU A 54 11.66 1.28 0.58
CA LEU A 54 10.59 2.28 0.54
C LEU A 54 10.74 3.23 -0.65
N GLU A 55 11.97 3.55 -1.05
CA GLU A 55 12.24 4.52 -2.12
C GLU A 55 11.71 4.03 -3.47
N ASP A 56 11.74 2.71 -3.69
CA ASP A 56 11.19 2.09 -4.90
C ASP A 56 9.66 2.18 -4.93
N TYR A 57 8.99 2.14 -3.75
CA TYR A 57 7.56 2.43 -3.68
C TYR A 57 7.26 3.89 -4.02
N LEU A 58 8.06 4.84 -3.51
CA LEU A 58 7.87 6.26 -3.80
C LEU A 58 8.10 6.61 -5.28
N ALA A 59 9.07 5.94 -5.92
CA ALA A 59 9.45 6.22 -7.31
C ALA A 59 8.58 5.48 -8.34
N HIS A 60 8.08 4.29 -8.02
CA HIS A 60 7.57 3.34 -9.03
C HIS A 60 6.27 2.63 -8.64
N ALA A 61 5.65 2.91 -7.49
CA ALA A 61 4.49 2.12 -7.07
C ALA A 61 3.25 2.42 -7.92
N ALA A 62 2.90 1.47 -8.81
CA ALA A 62 1.58 1.33 -9.41
C ALA A 62 0.55 0.78 -8.39
N HIS A 63 0.50 1.36 -7.19
CA HIS A 63 -0.34 0.93 -6.07
C HIS A 63 -0.09 -0.50 -5.56
N HIS A 64 1.12 -1.06 -5.75
CA HIS A 64 1.45 -2.43 -5.31
C HIS A 64 1.11 -2.68 -3.84
N GLY A 65 0.20 -3.62 -3.61
CA GLY A 65 -0.20 -4.08 -2.28
C GLY A 65 -0.97 -3.06 -1.43
N ALA A 66 -1.12 -1.81 -1.87
CA ALA A 66 -1.68 -0.73 -1.09
C ALA A 66 -3.21 -0.81 -0.96
N ILE A 67 -3.73 -0.30 0.16
CA ILE A 67 -5.16 -0.01 0.29
C ILE A 67 -5.45 1.34 -0.38
N ALA A 68 -6.17 1.30 -1.51
CA ALA A 68 -6.59 2.50 -2.22
C ALA A 68 -7.86 3.12 -1.61
N GLY A 69 -7.93 4.45 -1.54
CA GLY A 69 -9.09 5.18 -1.01
C GLY A 69 -8.92 6.69 -1.05
N PRO A 70 -9.96 7.48 -0.67
CA PRO A 70 -11.24 7.01 -0.13
C PRO A 70 -12.22 6.47 -1.18
N VAL A 71 -12.09 6.88 -2.45
CA VAL A 71 -12.85 6.33 -3.58
C VAL A 71 -11.86 5.73 -4.55
N ILE A 72 -12.04 4.44 -4.87
CA ILE A 72 -11.15 3.75 -5.81
C ILE A 72 -11.64 3.92 -7.24
N ASN A 73 -10.71 3.79 -8.17
CA ASN A 73 -10.96 3.95 -9.61
C ASN A 73 -11.32 5.40 -9.98
N ARG A 74 -12.09 5.60 -11.06
CA ARG A 74 -12.23 6.90 -11.73
C ARG A 74 -13.46 7.67 -11.26
N ILE A 75 -13.28 8.97 -11.02
CA ILE A 75 -14.36 9.96 -10.89
C ILE A 75 -14.43 10.73 -12.20
N ALA A 76 -15.59 10.70 -12.87
CA ALA A 76 -15.77 11.36 -14.17
C ALA A 76 -15.48 12.86 -14.07
N GLY A 77 -14.52 13.34 -14.87
CA GLY A 77 -14.10 14.75 -14.88
C GLY A 77 -13.46 15.26 -13.58
N GLY A 78 -13.17 14.36 -12.62
CA GLY A 78 -12.76 14.76 -11.26
C GLY A 78 -13.83 15.57 -10.54
N MET A 79 -15.12 15.33 -10.83
CA MET A 79 -16.24 16.07 -10.26
C MET A 79 -17.28 15.12 -9.68
N ALA A 80 -17.87 15.49 -8.54
CA ALA A 80 -19.04 14.82 -8.01
C ALA A 80 -19.98 15.83 -7.34
N THR A 81 -21.27 15.49 -7.29
CA THR A 81 -22.25 16.21 -6.47
C THR A 81 -22.63 15.34 -5.29
N ILE A 82 -22.40 15.82 -4.08
CA ILE A 82 -22.69 15.12 -2.81
C ILE A 82 -23.62 16.03 -2.01
N ASP A 83 -24.79 15.53 -1.63
CA ASP A 83 -25.83 16.31 -0.93
C ASP A 83 -26.15 17.67 -1.60
N GLY A 84 -26.18 17.68 -2.94
CA GLY A 84 -26.42 18.88 -3.74
C GLY A 84 -25.24 19.85 -3.84
N ILE A 85 -24.10 19.56 -3.18
CA ILE A 85 -22.89 20.37 -3.21
C ILE A 85 -21.95 19.83 -4.29
N HIS A 86 -21.45 20.71 -5.15
CA HIS A 86 -20.46 20.36 -6.16
C HIS A 86 -19.05 20.31 -5.55
N HIS A 87 -18.37 19.19 -5.75
CA HIS A 87 -16.98 18.98 -5.36
C HIS A 87 -16.11 18.76 -6.60
N SER A 88 -14.93 19.36 -6.59
CA SER A 88 -13.85 19.11 -7.54
C SER A 88 -12.74 18.36 -6.81
N PHE A 89 -12.17 17.37 -7.49
CA PHE A 89 -11.02 16.60 -7.04
C PHE A 89 -9.86 16.83 -8.01
N ASP A 90 -8.65 16.45 -7.59
CA ASP A 90 -7.49 16.43 -8.47
C ASP A 90 -7.75 15.50 -9.66
N ARG A 91 -7.26 15.90 -10.84
CA ARG A 91 -7.34 15.11 -12.07
C ARG A 91 -6.00 14.43 -12.31
N ASN A 92 -5.73 13.40 -11.51
CA ASN A 92 -4.49 12.62 -11.49
C ASN A 92 -4.55 11.34 -12.34
#